data_AF-A0A3A6U6P2-F1
#
_entry.id   AF-A0A3A6U6P2-F1
#
_cell.length_a   1.000
_cell.length_b   1.000
_cell.length_c   1.000
_cell.angle_alpha   90.00
_cell.angle_beta   90.00
_cell.angle_gamma   90.00
#
_symmetry.space_group_name_H-M   'P 1'
#
loop_
_entity.id
_entity.type
_entity.pdbx_description
1 polymer ?
#
loop_
_entity_poly.entity_id
_entity_poly.type
_entity_poly.pdbx_seq_one_letter_code
_entity_poly.pdbx_strand_id
1 'polypeptide(L)' 'MPVYSRELNPQELVNQDVKANACLFKPVRCVNDLFINIRLYLTKAQFNEFKIMDFFKKNETKYAAWE' A
#
# COMPACT_ATOMS: atom_id res chain seq x y z
N MET A 1 -17.09 -11.52 1.85
CA MET A 1 -16.00 -11.73 0.87
C MET A 1 -15.78 -13.23 0.68
N PRO A 2 -15.50 -13.71 -0.54
CA PRO A 2 -15.05 -15.08 -0.76
C PRO A 2 -13.77 -15.34 0.05
N VAL A 3 -13.60 -16.57 0.55
CA VAL A 3 -12.57 -16.93 1.53
C VAL A 3 -11.13 -16.75 1.03
N TYR A 4 -10.90 -16.59 -0.29
CA TYR A 4 -9.55 -16.56 -0.88
C TYR A 4 -9.34 -15.61 -2.06
N SER A 5 -10.06 -14.50 -2.14
CA SER A 5 -9.86 -13.53 -3.23
C SER A 5 -8.88 -12.43 -2.82
N ARG A 6 -7.58 -12.68 -2.97
CA ARG A 6 -6.50 -11.74 -2.61
C ARG A 6 -6.55 -10.46 -3.44
N GLU A 7 -6.82 -10.61 -4.72
CA GLU A 7 -7.06 -9.54 -5.71
C GLU A 7 -8.20 -8.59 -5.35
N LEU A 8 -9.16 -9.02 -4.51
CA LEU A 8 -10.24 -8.15 -4.04
C LEU A 8 -9.80 -7.30 -2.84
N ASN A 9 -8.74 -7.66 -2.10
CA ASN A 9 -8.36 -6.93 -0.90
C ASN A 9 -7.57 -5.65 -1.23
N PRO A 10 -8.07 -4.43 -0.92
CA PRO A 10 -7.33 -3.19 -1.13
C PRO A 10 -5.99 -3.15 -0.37
N GLN A 11 -5.90 -3.87 0.77
CA GLN A 11 -4.66 -4.00 1.53
C GLN A 11 -3.56 -4.69 0.71
N GLU A 12 -3.90 -5.62 -0.18
CA GLU A 12 -2.90 -6.28 -1.02
C GLU A 12 -2.33 -5.33 -2.07
N LEU A 13 -3.13 -4.39 -2.58
CA LEU A 13 -2.63 -3.32 -3.45
C LEU A 13 -1.64 -2.41 -2.72
N VAL A 14 -1.94 -2.05 -1.47
CA VAL A 14 -1.02 -1.29 -0.62
C VAL A 14 0.27 -2.08 -0.37
N ASN A 15 0.16 -3.39 -0.08
CA ASN A 15 1.33 -4.25 0.13
C ASN A 15 2.23 -4.30 -1.11
N GLN A 16 1.64 -4.43 -2.31
CA GLN A 16 2.39 -4.43 -3.57
C GLN A 16 3.10 -3.09 -3.81
N ASP A 17 2.39 -1.98 -3.60
CA ASP A 17 2.96 -0.63 -3.73
C ASP A 17 4.11 -0.36 -2.74
N VAL A 18 3.96 -0.78 -1.47
CA VAL A 18 5.02 -0.68 -0.45
C VAL A 18 6.24 -1.51 -0.86
N LYS A 19 6.04 -2.76 -1.29
CA LYS A 19 7.15 -3.64 -1.72
C LYS A 19 7.92 -3.06 -2.91
N ALA A 20 7.22 -2.44 -3.86
CA ALA A 20 7.83 -1.84 -5.04
C ALA A 20 8.58 -0.53 -4.74
N ASN A 21 8.05 0.30 -3.85
CA ASN A 21 8.49 1.69 -3.73
C ASN A 21 9.19 2.06 -2.42
N ALA A 22 8.96 1.36 -1.31
CA ALA A 22 9.47 1.77 0.00
C ALA A 22 11.02 1.78 0.07
N CYS A 23 11.68 0.89 -0.66
CA CYS A 23 13.14 0.77 -0.68
C CYS A 23 13.84 1.69 -1.69
N LEU A 24 13.10 2.42 -2.53
CA LEU A 24 13.69 3.34 -3.52
C LEU A 24 14.29 4.60 -2.89
N PHE A 25 13.87 4.95 -1.67
CA PHE A 25 14.30 6.17 -0.99
C PHE A 25 15.72 6.09 -0.44
N LYS A 26 16.07 4.96 0.19
CA LYS A 26 17.38 4.73 0.79
C LYS A 26 17.77 3.25 0.69
N PRO A 27 19.06 2.94 0.46
CA PRO A 27 19.53 1.56 0.49
C PRO A 27 19.27 0.92 1.85
N VAL A 28 18.69 -0.28 1.84
CA VAL A 28 18.40 -1.06 3.06
C VAL A 28 19.61 -1.96 3.33
N ARG A 29 20.28 -1.79 4.47
CA ARG A 29 21.42 -2.63 4.89
C ARG A 29 21.05 -3.59 6.02
N CYS A 30 20.04 -3.24 6.80
CA CYS A 30 19.53 -4.06 7.90
C CYS A 30 18.01 -3.96 8.02
N VAL A 31 17.43 -4.81 8.87
CA VAL A 31 15.99 -4.84 9.13
C VAL A 31 15.48 -3.50 9.71
N ASN A 32 16.30 -2.80 10.49
CA ASN A 32 15.92 -1.48 11.02
C ASN A 32 15.79 -0.43 9.92
N ASP A 33 16.68 -0.43 8.93
CA ASP A 33 16.58 0.46 7.76
C ASP A 33 15.29 0.19 6.96
N LEU A 34 14.94 -1.09 6.82
CA LEU A 34 13.69 -1.50 6.17
C LEU A 34 12.47 -0.95 6.91
N PHE A 35 12.43 -1.08 8.24
CA PHE A 35 11.33 -0.53 9.05
C PHE A 35 11.24 0.99 8.94
N ILE A 36 12.39 1.70 8.95
CA ILE A 36 12.42 3.15 8.77
C ILE A 36 11.86 3.54 7.40
N ASN A 37 12.31 2.88 6.33
CA ASN A 37 11.86 3.13 4.96
C ASN A 37 10.35 2.89 4.81
N ILE A 38 9.85 1.76 5.32
CA ILE A 38 8.42 1.43 5.28
C ILE A 38 7.61 2.48 6.04
N ARG A 39 8.02 2.86 7.26
CA ARG A 39 7.32 3.88 8.06
C ARG A 39 7.31 5.23 7.34
N LEU A 40 8.44 5.67 6.81
CA LEU A 40 8.52 6.92 6.04
C LEU A 40 7.61 6.89 4.81
N TYR A 41 7.60 5.77 4.09
CA TYR A 41 6.76 5.60 2.91
C TYR A 41 5.27 5.67 3.24
N LEU A 42 4.82 4.89 4.22
CA LEU A 42 3.43 4.87 4.68
C LEU A 42 3.00 6.22 5.24
N THR A 43 3.87 6.87 6.01
CA THR A 43 3.59 8.22 6.54
C THR A 43 3.43 9.25 5.43
N LYS A 44 4.16 9.14 4.31
CA LYS A 44 3.93 10.01 3.16
C LYS A 44 2.65 9.66 2.40
N ALA A 45 2.38 8.37 2.24
CA ALA A 45 1.20 7.89 1.53
C ALA A 45 -0.11 8.26 2.23
N GLN A 46 -0.18 8.16 3.57
CA GLN A 46 -1.40 8.47 4.33
C GLN A 46 -1.82 9.95 4.21
N PHE A 47 -0.88 10.87 3.98
CA PHE A 47 -1.18 12.29 3.78
C PHE A 47 -1.43 12.64 2.30
N ASN A 48 -1.40 11.66 1.40
CA ASN A 48 -1.75 11.83 -0.01
C ASN A 48 -3.11 11.18 -0.27
N GLU A 49 -4.17 11.98 -0.11
CA GLU A 49 -5.56 11.53 -0.29
C GLU A 49 -5.82 10.90 -1.67
N PHE A 50 -5.20 11.43 -2.72
CA PHE A 50 -5.35 10.91 -4.08
C PHE A 50 -4.77 9.51 -4.22
N LYS A 51 -3.58 9.27 -3.64
CA LYS A 51 -2.94 7.95 -3.65
C LYS A 51 -3.75 6.93 -2.84
N ILE A 52 -4.29 7.33 -1.69
CA ILE A 52 -5.13 6.44 -0.87
C ILE A 52 -6.40 6.08 -1.63
N MET A 53 -7.08 7.06 -2.22
CA MET A 53 -8.34 6.84 -2.95
C MET A 53 -8.15 5.97 -4.20
N ASP A 54 -6.98 6.03 -4.84
CA ASP A 54 -6.67 5.20 -6.01
C ASP A 54 -6.74 3.70 -5.71
N PHE A 55 -6.34 3.28 -4.50
CA PHE A 55 -6.46 1.88 -4.08
C PHE A 55 -7.90 1.37 -4.02
N PHE A 56 -8.87 2.27 -3.86
CA PHE A 56 -10.30 1.93 -3.79
C PHE A 56 -11.05 2.16 -5.12
N LYS A 57 -10.42 2.81 -6.11
CA LYS A 57 -11.03 3.08 -7.42
C LYS A 57 -10.90 1.94 -8.41
N LYS A 58 -10.01 0.96 -8.18
CA LYS A 58 -9.87 -0.20 -9.06
C LYS A 58 -11.15 -1.04 -9.05
N ASN A 59 -11.50 -1.61 -10.20
CA ASN A 59 -12.72 -2.42 -10.34
C ASN A 59 -12.79 -3.58 -9.34
N GLU A 60 -11.64 -4.19 -9.01
CA GLU A 60 -11.57 -5.31 -8.06
C GLU A 60 -11.80 -4.89 -6.61
N THR A 61 -11.43 -3.66 -6.24
CA THR A 61 -11.48 -3.16 -4.87
C THR A 61 -12.61 -2.16 -4.63
N LYS A 62 -13.38 -1.83 -5.67
CA LYS A 62 -14.48 -0.86 -5.63
C LYS A 62 -15.54 -1.18 -4.58
N TYR A 63 -15.74 -2.46 -4.25
CA TYR A 63 -16.68 -2.87 -3.20
C TYR A 63 -16.29 -2.39 -1.80
N ALA A 64 -15.02 -2.03 -1.58
CA ALA A 64 -14.48 -1.51 -0.33
C ALA A 64 -14.36 0.01 -0.32
N ALA A 65 -14.72 0.68 -1.43
CA ALA A 65 -14.81 2.14 -1.46
C ALA A 65 -16.00 2.59 -0.59
N TRP A 66 -15.84 3.72 0.09
CA TRP A 66 -16.97 4.42 0.72
C TRP A 66 -17.81 5.07 -0.37
N GLU A 67 -19.15 4.92 -0.32
CA GLU A 67 -20.08 5.67 -1.19
C GLU A 67 -19.99 7.19 -0.93
#